data_AF-A0A1V5PYM9-F1
#
_entry.id   AF-A0A1V5PYM9-F1
#
_cell.length_a   1.000
_cell.length_b   1.000
_cell.length_c   1.000
_cell.angle_alpha   90.00
_cell.angle_beta   90.00
_cell.angle_gamma   90.00
#
_symmetry.space_group_name_H-M   'P 1'
#
loop_
_entity.id
_entity.type
_entity.pdbx_description
1 polymer ?
#
loop_
_entity_poly.entity_id
_entity_poly.type
_entity_poly.pdbx_seq_one_letter_code
_entity_poly.pdbx_strand_id
1 'polypeptide(L)'
;MWDMHSEAWWIKALDGEMTSPEQALWEQHLRECSTCRTEWAALAQLEMVLRVAPEITPPAGLAAKTTARAVTMRRQRRLWMLLGISFLTVLLGAGVLVALGTVYWDFNRLLAAMVFSKDMLVQVLMRTLVGLMVAGRSFSPLVLALAAGLLFLFMPHGVLATVAVVMVRRQRAVVEA
;
A
#
# COMPACT_ATOMS: atom_id res chain seq x y z
N MET A 1 -31.30 -19.00 58.15
CA MET A 1 -30.93 -18.16 59.30
C MET A 1 -30.25 -16.94 58.71
N TRP A 2 -30.92 -15.79 58.73
CA TRP A 2 -30.45 -14.59 58.05
C TRP A 2 -29.29 -14.01 58.86
N ASP A 3 -28.15 -13.75 58.22
CA ASP A 3 -27.03 -13.09 58.88
C ASP A 3 -27.28 -11.58 58.92
N MET A 4 -27.91 -11.13 59.99
CA MET A 4 -28.18 -9.69 60.24
C MET A 4 -26.90 -8.88 60.47
N HIS A 5 -25.71 -9.51 60.51
CA HIS A 5 -24.42 -8.80 60.51
C HIS A 5 -23.96 -8.40 59.10
N SER A 6 -24.70 -8.75 58.05
CA SER A 6 -24.31 -8.41 56.68
C SER A 6 -24.37 -6.91 56.41
N GLU A 7 -23.41 -6.42 55.61
CA GLU A 7 -23.29 -5.01 55.19
C GLU A 7 -24.58 -4.45 54.57
N ALA A 8 -25.38 -5.30 53.91
CA ALA A 8 -26.64 -4.93 53.29
C ALA A 8 -27.69 -4.44 54.31
N TRP A 9 -27.74 -5.00 55.52
CA TRP A 9 -28.65 -4.53 56.57
C TRP A 9 -28.22 -3.17 57.11
N TRP A 10 -26.91 -2.95 57.27
CA TRP A 10 -26.36 -1.67 57.71
C TRP A 10 -26.63 -0.53 56.72
N ILE A 11 -26.42 -0.77 55.43
CA ILE A 11 -26.68 0.22 54.38
C ILE A 11 -28.16 0.60 54.37
N LYS A 12 -29.08 -0.38 54.33
CA LYS A 12 -30.52 -0.12 54.37
C LYS A 12 -30.95 0.66 55.62
N ALA A 13 -30.33 0.38 56.77
CA ALA A 13 -30.64 1.08 58.02
C ALA A 13 -30.21 2.55 57.97
N LEU A 14 -29.00 2.81 57.45
CA LEU A 14 -28.44 4.16 57.33
C LEU A 14 -29.15 4.99 56.26
N ASP A 15 -29.51 4.38 55.13
CA ASP A 15 -30.22 5.05 54.04
C ASP A 15 -31.72 5.24 54.34
N GLY A 16 -32.23 4.63 55.42
CA GLY A 16 -33.64 4.70 55.78
C GLY A 16 -34.56 3.90 54.84
N GLU A 17 -34.02 2.90 54.15
CA GLU A 17 -34.72 2.08 53.14
C GLU A 17 -35.35 0.80 53.72
N MET A 18 -35.32 0.63 55.04
CA MET A 18 -35.95 -0.52 55.70
C MET A 18 -37.48 -0.42 55.66
N THR A 19 -38.12 -1.53 55.31
CA THR A 19 -39.57 -1.66 55.50
C THR A 19 -39.91 -1.79 56.99
N SER A 20 -41.14 -1.43 57.39
CA SER A 20 -41.60 -1.58 58.78
C SER A 20 -41.34 -2.96 59.42
N PRO A 21 -41.56 -4.11 58.74
CA PRO A 21 -41.22 -5.41 59.31
C PRO A 21 -39.71 -5.64 59.44
N GLU A 22 -38.90 -5.17 58.48
CA GLU A 22 -37.44 -5.26 58.58
C GLU A 22 -36.92 -4.40 59.74
N GLN A 23 -37.47 -3.21 59.94
CA GLN A 23 -37.12 -2.32 61.03
C GLN A 23 -37.41 -2.96 62.39
N ALA A 24 -38.56 -3.61 62.56
CA ALA A 24 -38.89 -4.34 63.80
C ALA A 24 -37.91 -5.50 64.07
N LEU A 25 -37.51 -6.24 63.04
CA LEU A 25 -36.50 -7.31 63.14
C LEU A 25 -35.11 -6.75 63.49
N TRP A 26 -34.74 -5.62 62.90
CA TRP A 26 -33.48 -4.94 63.18
C TRP A 26 -33.42 -4.43 64.63
N GLU A 27 -34.47 -3.78 65.10
CA GLU A 27 -34.57 -3.32 66.48
C GLU A 27 -34.55 -4.49 67.48
N GLN A 28 -35.21 -5.61 67.15
CA GLN A 28 -35.12 -6.81 67.95
C GLN A 28 -33.69 -7.34 68.02
N HIS A 29 -32.99 -7.41 66.88
CA HIS A 29 -31.61 -7.85 66.83
C HIS A 29 -30.68 -6.94 67.66
N LEU A 30 -30.84 -5.62 67.59
CA LEU A 30 -30.07 -4.68 68.42
C LEU A 30 -30.34 -4.86 69.92
N ARG A 31 -31.54 -5.32 70.32
CA ARG A 31 -31.86 -5.66 71.72
C ARG A 31 -31.20 -6.96 72.18
N GLU A 32 -30.96 -7.90 71.28
CA GLU A 32 -30.38 -9.22 71.59
C GLU A 32 -28.85 -9.24 71.46
N CYS A 33 -28.27 -8.47 70.54
CA CYS A 33 -26.83 -8.44 70.26
C CYS A 33 -26.17 -7.16 70.80
N SER A 34 -25.32 -7.30 71.83
CA SER A 34 -24.60 -6.16 72.43
C SER A 34 -23.57 -5.55 71.48
N THR A 35 -22.87 -6.37 70.68
CA THR A 35 -21.86 -5.91 69.72
C THR A 35 -22.47 -5.01 68.64
N CYS A 36 -23.53 -5.47 67.97
CA CYS A 36 -24.23 -4.67 66.96
C CYS A 36 -24.79 -3.37 67.55
N ARG A 37 -25.27 -3.40 68.81
CA ARG A 37 -25.75 -2.19 69.47
C ARG A 37 -24.65 -1.17 69.69
N THR A 38 -23.46 -1.60 70.11
CA THR A 38 -22.32 -0.69 70.31
C THR A 38 -21.85 -0.09 68.99
N GLU A 39 -21.80 -0.88 67.92
CA GLU A 39 -21.42 -0.41 66.58
C GLU A 39 -22.46 0.56 66.01
N TRP A 40 -23.76 0.24 66.17
CA TRP A 40 -24.86 1.11 65.75
C TRP A 40 -24.86 2.44 66.51
N ALA A 41 -24.60 2.42 67.81
CA ALA A 41 -24.48 3.64 68.60
C ALA A 41 -23.31 4.52 68.15
N ALA A 42 -22.17 3.92 67.78
CA ALA A 42 -21.02 4.65 67.25
C ALA A 42 -21.32 5.29 65.88
N LEU A 43 -21.99 4.56 64.98
CA LEU A 43 -22.40 5.07 63.67
C LEU A 43 -23.44 6.19 63.78
N ALA A 44 -24.44 6.05 64.65
CA ALA A 44 -25.43 7.09 64.91
C ALA A 44 -24.78 8.39 65.46
N GLN A 45 -23.75 8.27 66.30
CA GLN A 45 -22.98 9.43 66.75
C GLN A 45 -22.23 10.12 65.61
N LEU A 46 -21.59 9.35 64.72
CA LEU A 46 -20.92 9.90 63.55
C LEU A 46 -21.91 10.61 62.62
N GLU A 47 -23.07 10.01 62.39
CA GLU A 47 -24.13 10.60 61.57
C GLU A 47 -24.60 11.94 62.14
N MET A 48 -24.79 12.04 63.47
CA MET A 48 -25.15 13.30 64.11
C MET A 48 -24.09 14.39 63.89
N VAL A 49 -22.80 14.05 64.00
CA VAL A 49 -21.70 15.00 63.76
C VAL A 49 -21.69 15.46 62.29
N LEU A 50 -21.88 14.54 61.36
CA LEU A 50 -21.89 14.84 59.92
C LEU A 50 -23.12 15.65 59.51
N ARG A 51 -24.29 15.40 60.10
CA ARG A 51 -25.52 16.17 59.83
C ARG A 51 -25.43 17.62 60.29
N VAL A 52 -24.65 17.89 61.34
CA VAL A 52 -24.43 19.25 61.87
C VAL A 52 -23.21 19.92 61.21
N ALA A 53 -22.46 19.19 60.37
CA ALA A 53 -21.32 19.75 59.67
C ALA A 53 -21.76 20.94 58.78
N PRO A 54 -21.00 22.05 58.78
CA PRO A 54 -21.36 23.22 58.00
C PRO A 54 -21.38 22.87 56.51
N GLU A 55 -22.42 23.31 55.82
CA GLU A 55 -22.51 23.17 54.38
C GLU A 55 -21.39 23.96 53.71
N ILE A 56 -20.49 23.27 53.00
CA ILE A 56 -19.36 23.89 52.33
C ILE A 56 -19.88 24.61 51.09
N THR A 57 -19.96 25.94 51.16
CA THR A 57 -20.29 26.74 50.00
C THR A 57 -19.11 26.75 49.02
N PRO A 58 -19.35 26.53 47.72
CA PRO A 58 -18.27 26.57 46.74
C PRO A 58 -17.66 27.98 46.69
N PRO A 59 -16.34 28.11 46.49
CA PRO A 59 -15.70 29.42 46.43
C PRO A 59 -16.26 30.24 45.27
N ALA A 60 -16.44 31.54 45.51
CA ALA A 60 -16.92 32.47 44.50
C ALA A 60 -16.08 32.37 43.22
N GLY A 61 -16.76 32.25 42.07
CA GLY A 61 -16.13 32.15 40.76
C GLY A 61 -15.64 30.76 40.36
N LEU A 62 -15.90 29.70 41.13
CA LEU A 62 -15.59 28.32 40.73
C LEU A 62 -16.24 27.98 39.37
N ALA A 63 -17.53 28.30 39.21
CA ALA A 63 -18.26 28.08 37.96
C ALA A 63 -17.65 28.85 36.77
N ALA A 64 -17.19 30.09 37.00
CA ALA A 64 -16.54 30.89 35.97
C ALA A 64 -15.19 30.30 35.56
N LYS A 65 -14.38 29.82 36.53
CA LYS A 65 -13.09 29.19 36.26
C LYS A 65 -13.24 27.85 35.52
N THR A 66 -14.21 27.02 35.89
CA THR A 66 -14.42 25.71 35.26
C THR A 66 -14.97 25.86 33.84
N THR A 67 -15.92 26.77 33.62
CA THR A 67 -16.46 27.05 32.28
C THR A 67 -15.40 27.67 31.37
N ALA A 68 -14.60 28.62 31.85
CA ALA A 68 -13.49 29.19 31.08
C ALA A 68 -12.49 28.10 30.67
N ARG A 69 -12.12 27.21 31.60
CA ARG A 69 -11.21 26.09 31.30
C ARG A 69 -11.81 25.07 30.32
N ALA A 70 -13.11 24.81 30.41
CA ALA A 70 -13.81 23.92 29.48
C ALA A 70 -13.83 24.52 28.06
N VAL A 71 -14.04 25.82 27.92
CA VAL A 71 -14.04 26.52 26.63
C VAL A 71 -12.65 26.50 25.99
N THR A 72 -11.59 26.76 26.75
CA THR A 72 -10.21 26.72 26.21
C THR A 72 -9.83 25.32 25.75
N MET A 73 -10.14 24.28 26.54
CA MET A 73 -9.90 22.88 26.16
C MET A 73 -10.68 22.49 24.89
N ARG A 74 -11.95 22.90 24.77
CA ARG A 74 -12.75 22.64 23.55
C ARG A 74 -12.15 23.33 22.33
N ARG A 75 -11.72 24.59 22.45
CA ARG A 75 -11.09 25.34 21.35
C ARG A 75 -9.79 24.67 20.89
N GLN A 76 -8.95 24.28 21.84
CA GLN A 76 -7.70 23.59 21.54
C GLN A 76 -7.98 22.25 20.84
N ARG A 77 -8.89 21.42 21.36
CA ARG A 77 -9.27 20.15 20.72
C ARG A 77 -9.80 20.35 19.31
N ARG A 78 -10.62 21.39 19.07
CA ARG A 78 -11.12 21.72 17.73
C ARG A 78 -10.00 22.10 16.77
N LEU A 79 -9.02 22.88 17.22
CA LEU A 79 -7.85 23.23 16.41
C LEU A 79 -7.02 22.00 16.06
N TRP A 80 -6.75 21.10 17.03
CA TRP A 80 -6.03 19.85 16.76
C TRP A 80 -6.79 18.92 15.80
N MET A 81 -8.11 18.84 15.90
CA MET A 81 -8.92 18.08 14.95
C MET A 81 -8.86 18.68 13.54
N LEU A 82 -8.98 20.01 13.42
CA LEU A 82 -8.87 20.68 12.12
C LEU A 82 -7.48 20.52 11.51
N LEU A 83 -6.43 20.66 12.30
CA LEU A 83 -5.05 20.41 11.88
C LEU A 83 -4.88 18.95 11.43
N GLY A 84 -5.38 17.99 12.20
CA GLY A 84 -5.34 16.56 11.84
C GLY A 84 -6.05 16.28 10.52
N ILE A 85 -7.23 16.86 10.29
CA ILE A 85 -7.98 16.71 9.03
C ILE A 85 -7.23 17.36 7.86
N SER A 86 -6.70 18.57 8.06
CA SER A 86 -5.90 19.25 7.02
C SER A 86 -4.64 18.46 6.65
N PHE A 87 -3.97 17.87 7.64
CA PHE A 87 -2.80 17.04 7.40
C PHE A 87 -3.15 15.76 6.63
N LEU A 88 -4.24 15.08 7.04
CA LEU A 88 -4.71 13.87 6.37
C LEU A 88 -5.12 14.15 4.91
N THR A 89 -5.82 15.25 4.66
CA THR A 89 -6.23 15.63 3.30
C THR A 89 -5.03 15.96 2.40
N VAL A 90 -4.02 16.66 2.92
CA VAL A 90 -2.76 16.90 2.20
C VAL A 90 -2.02 15.60 1.92
N LEU A 91 -1.93 14.70 2.89
CA LEU A 91 -1.26 13.41 2.74
C LEU A 91 -1.93 12.54 1.66
N LEU A 92 -3.26 12.47 1.68
CA LEU A 92 -4.03 11.75 0.66
C LEU A 92 -3.87 12.40 -0.72
N GLY A 93 -3.93 13.72 -0.81
CA GLY A 93 -3.71 14.45 -2.06
C GLY A 93 -2.32 14.20 -2.65
N ALA A 94 -1.28 14.23 -1.81
CA ALA A 94 0.07 13.91 -2.22
C ALA A 94 0.20 12.45 -2.71
N GLY A 95 -0.44 11.50 -2.02
CA GLY A 95 -0.48 10.10 -2.44
C GLY A 95 -1.11 9.91 -3.83
N VAL A 96 -2.21 10.60 -4.11
CA VAL A 96 -2.86 10.59 -5.43
C VAL A 96 -1.94 11.17 -6.51
N LEU A 97 -1.27 12.29 -6.23
CA LEU A 97 -0.34 12.89 -7.18
C LEU A 97 0.84 11.97 -7.51
N VAL A 98 1.39 11.27 -6.50
CA VAL A 98 2.46 10.28 -6.71
C VAL A 98 1.96 9.13 -7.57
N ALA A 99 0.78 8.58 -7.28
CA ALA A 99 0.20 7.49 -8.06
C ALA A 99 -0.07 7.89 -9.53
N LEU A 100 -0.57 9.11 -9.77
CA LEU A 100 -0.73 9.63 -11.12
C LEU A 100 0.62 9.79 -11.83
N GLY A 101 1.63 10.27 -11.11
CA GLY A 101 3.00 10.39 -11.63
C GLY A 101 3.58 9.04 -12.04
N THR A 102 3.40 7.99 -11.24
CA THR A 102 3.88 6.64 -11.58
C THR A 102 3.17 6.08 -12.80
N VAL A 103 1.84 6.21 -12.87
CA VAL A 103 1.05 5.75 -14.04
C VAL A 103 1.48 6.48 -15.30
N TYR A 104 1.69 7.80 -15.23
CA TYR A 104 2.18 8.60 -16.35
C TYR A 104 3.57 8.15 -16.82
N TRP A 105 4.47 7.89 -15.88
CA TRP A 105 5.84 7.46 -16.19
C TRP A 105 5.87 6.07 -16.86
N ASP A 106 5.07 5.12 -16.34
CA ASP A 106 4.94 3.79 -16.93
C ASP A 106 4.32 3.83 -18.33
N PHE A 107 3.29 4.64 -18.52
CA PHE A 107 2.66 4.83 -19.83
C PHE A 107 3.65 5.41 -20.85
N ASN A 108 4.42 6.42 -20.46
CA ASN A 108 5.44 7.01 -21.33
C ASN A 108 6.55 6.00 -21.67
N ARG A 109 6.94 5.16 -20.70
CA ARG A 109 7.92 4.09 -20.92
C ARG A 109 7.42 3.03 -21.91
N LEU A 110 6.15 2.64 -21.82
CA LEU A 110 5.52 1.71 -22.77
C LEU A 110 5.42 2.32 -24.17
N LEU A 111 5.02 3.59 -24.27
CA LEU A 111 5.01 4.31 -25.54
C LEU A 111 6.40 4.38 -26.17
N ALA A 112 7.42 4.75 -25.40
CA ALA A 112 8.80 4.76 -25.86
C ALA A 112 9.21 3.38 -26.38
N ALA A 113 8.93 2.30 -25.64
CA ALA A 113 9.23 0.94 -26.08
C ALA A 113 8.52 0.56 -27.40
N MET A 114 7.26 0.98 -27.59
CA MET A 114 6.54 0.75 -28.85
C MET A 114 7.15 1.55 -30.02
N VAL A 115 7.55 2.80 -29.80
CA VAL A 115 8.18 3.63 -30.84
C VAL A 115 9.55 3.05 -31.24
N PHE A 116 10.39 2.71 -30.26
CA PHE A 116 11.70 2.07 -30.53
C PHE A 116 11.57 0.71 -31.23
N SER A 117 10.52 -0.06 -30.94
CA SER A 117 10.23 -1.33 -31.63
C SER A 117 9.98 -1.12 -33.13
N LYS A 118 9.27 -0.04 -33.49
CA LYS A 118 9.04 0.30 -34.91
C LYS A 118 10.32 0.69 -35.62
N ASP A 119 11.18 1.50 -34.99
CA ASP A 119 12.44 1.91 -35.60
C ASP A 119 13.39 0.73 -35.81
N MET A 120 13.44 -0.22 -34.88
CA MET A 120 14.20 -1.46 -35.04
C MET A 120 13.68 -2.33 -36.19
N LEU A 121 12.36 -2.51 -36.33
CA LEU A 121 11.78 -3.26 -37.45
C LEU A 121 12.07 -2.60 -38.80
N VAL A 122 11.94 -1.26 -38.88
CA VAL A 122 12.23 -0.51 -40.10
C VAL A 122 13.72 -0.56 -40.45
N GLN A 123 14.63 -0.45 -39.46
CA GLN A 123 16.07 -0.59 -39.69
C GLN A 123 16.44 -1.98 -40.18
N VAL A 124 15.91 -3.04 -39.56
CA VAL A 124 16.20 -4.42 -39.96
C VAL A 124 15.66 -4.67 -41.37
N LEU A 125 14.44 -4.21 -41.67
CA LEU A 125 13.85 -4.33 -43.01
C LEU A 125 14.66 -3.56 -44.06
N MET A 126 15.08 -2.33 -43.78
CA MET A 126 15.92 -1.57 -44.72
C MET A 126 17.29 -2.22 -44.91
N ARG A 127 17.89 -2.77 -43.85
CA ARG A 127 19.19 -3.43 -43.93
C ARG A 127 19.13 -4.73 -44.73
N THR A 128 18.06 -5.51 -44.59
CA THR A 128 17.84 -6.71 -45.41
C THR A 128 17.51 -6.35 -46.85
N LEU A 129 16.69 -5.31 -47.09
CA LEU A 129 16.32 -4.87 -48.44
C LEU A 129 17.53 -4.30 -49.21
N VAL A 130 18.35 -3.47 -48.54
CA VAL A 130 19.62 -2.98 -49.09
C VAL A 130 20.59 -4.14 -49.31
N GLY A 131 20.72 -5.07 -48.36
CA GLY A 131 21.55 -6.27 -48.52
C GLY A 131 21.13 -7.13 -49.72
N LEU A 132 19.82 -7.31 -49.91
CA LEU A 132 19.25 -8.06 -51.03
C LEU A 132 19.47 -7.33 -52.37
N MET A 133 19.34 -5.99 -52.38
CA MET A 133 19.57 -5.17 -53.56
C MET A 133 21.05 -5.18 -53.98
N VAL A 134 21.96 -5.10 -53.00
CA VAL A 134 23.41 -5.22 -53.25
C VAL A 134 23.77 -6.62 -53.73
N ALA A 135 23.24 -7.67 -53.09
CA ALA A 135 23.47 -9.06 -53.52
C ALA A 135 22.93 -9.30 -54.94
N GLY A 136 21.72 -8.83 -55.26
CA GLY A 136 21.13 -8.93 -56.59
C GLY A 136 21.96 -8.21 -57.66
N ARG A 137 22.54 -7.05 -57.34
CA ARG A 137 23.48 -6.35 -58.22
C ARG A 137 24.79 -7.13 -58.40
N SER A 138 25.27 -7.84 -57.38
CA SER A 138 26.45 -8.71 -57.47
C SER A 138 26.18 -10.02 -58.25
N PHE A 139 24.94 -10.49 -58.30
CA PHE A 139 24.56 -11.65 -59.12
C PHE A 139 24.51 -11.34 -60.62
N SER A 140 24.23 -10.09 -61.03
CA SER A 140 24.15 -9.73 -62.45
C SER A 140 25.45 -9.94 -63.24
N PRO A 141 26.67 -9.57 -62.76
CA PRO A 141 27.90 -9.86 -63.50
C PRO A 141 28.22 -11.35 -63.51
N LEU A 142 27.84 -12.12 -62.49
CA LEU A 142 28.04 -13.56 -62.41
C LEU A 142 27.21 -14.32 -63.44
N VAL A 143 25.93 -13.96 -63.57
CA VAL A 143 25.04 -14.53 -64.58
C VAL A 143 25.48 -14.12 -66.00
N LEU A 144 25.90 -12.87 -66.19
CA LEU A 144 26.46 -12.41 -67.47
C LEU A 144 27.76 -13.12 -67.83
N ALA A 145 28.67 -13.32 -66.88
CA ALA A 145 29.92 -14.04 -67.11
C ALA A 145 29.67 -15.52 -67.42
N LEU A 146 28.72 -16.16 -66.73
CA LEU A 146 28.35 -17.55 -66.98
C LEU A 146 27.66 -17.72 -68.34
N ALA A 147 26.76 -16.80 -68.70
CA ALA A 147 26.14 -16.76 -70.02
C ALA A 147 27.17 -16.51 -71.13
N ALA A 148 28.12 -15.59 -70.93
CA ALA A 148 29.21 -15.32 -71.86
C ALA A 148 30.16 -16.54 -72.01
N GLY A 149 30.48 -17.23 -70.92
CA GLY A 149 31.28 -18.46 -70.94
C GLY A 149 30.58 -19.59 -71.70
N LEU A 150 29.27 -19.77 -71.49
CA LEU A 150 28.45 -20.72 -72.25
C LEU A 150 28.37 -20.37 -73.74
N LEU A 151 28.19 -19.08 -74.07
CA LEU A 151 28.21 -18.58 -75.45
C LEU A 151 29.56 -18.81 -76.12
N PHE A 152 30.66 -18.61 -75.40
CA PHE A 152 32.01 -18.88 -75.90
C PHE A 152 32.25 -20.38 -76.14
N LEU A 153 31.70 -21.23 -75.26
CA LEU A 153 31.76 -22.69 -75.41
C LEU A 153 30.92 -23.18 -76.60
N PHE A 154 29.75 -22.58 -76.83
CA PHE A 154 28.82 -22.95 -77.90
C PHE A 154 29.08 -22.25 -79.24
N MET A 155 29.94 -21.22 -79.30
CA MET A 155 30.38 -20.64 -80.56
C MET A 155 31.31 -21.62 -81.30
N PRO A 156 31.21 -21.73 -82.63
CA PRO A 156 31.90 -22.76 -83.43
C PRO A 156 33.43 -22.70 -83.35
N HIS A 157 34.01 -21.56 -82.95
CA HIS A 157 35.45 -21.40 -82.75
C HIS A 157 35.95 -21.90 -81.38
N GLY A 158 35.10 -22.03 -80.37
CA GLY A 158 35.47 -22.54 -79.03
C GLY A 158 35.76 -24.05 -79.03
N VAL A 159 35.01 -24.80 -79.84
CA VAL A 159 35.27 -26.23 -80.07
C VAL A 159 36.60 -26.43 -80.80
N LEU A 160 36.95 -25.54 -81.74
CA LEU A 160 38.24 -25.60 -82.45
C LEU A 160 39.43 -25.30 -81.51
N ALA A 161 39.28 -24.35 -80.57
CA ALA A 161 40.33 -24.05 -79.60
C ALA A 161 40.56 -25.21 -78.60
N THR A 162 39.50 -25.86 -78.13
CA THR A 162 39.62 -27.03 -77.24
C THR A 162 40.22 -28.23 -77.97
N VAL A 163 39.82 -28.48 -79.22
CA VAL A 163 40.42 -29.52 -80.08
C VAL A 163 41.90 -29.23 -80.36
N ALA A 164 42.27 -27.96 -80.63
CA ALA A 164 43.66 -27.57 -80.86
C ALA A 164 44.54 -27.78 -79.62
N VAL A 165 44.07 -27.43 -78.42
CA VAL A 165 44.82 -27.66 -77.17
C VAL A 165 44.98 -29.15 -76.87
N VAL A 166 43.96 -29.97 -77.14
CA VAL A 166 44.05 -31.43 -77.00
C VAL A 166 45.03 -32.03 -78.01
N MET A 167 45.05 -31.54 -79.25
CA MET A 167 46.02 -31.96 -80.26
C MET A 167 47.47 -31.59 -79.89
N VAL A 168 47.70 -30.38 -79.37
CA VAL A 168 49.04 -29.96 -78.93
C VAL A 168 49.52 -30.79 -77.73
N ARG A 169 48.63 -31.16 -76.80
CA ARG A 169 48.97 -32.08 -75.69
C ARG A 169 49.32 -33.47 -76.18
N ARG A 170 48.61 -34.01 -77.16
CA ARG A 170 48.94 -35.31 -77.76
C ARG A 170 50.28 -35.29 -78.49
N GLN A 171 50.61 -34.21 -79.21
CA GLN A 171 51.90 -34.10 -79.88
C GLN A 171 53.08 -34.09 -78.91
N ARG A 172 52.96 -33.43 -77.74
CA ARG A 172 54.01 -33.49 -76.71
C ARG A 172 54.21 -34.88 -76.13
N ALA A 173 53.13 -35.64 -75.92
CA ALA A 173 53.22 -37.01 -75.41
C ALA A 173 53.88 -38.01 -76.38
N VAL A 174 53.88 -37.72 -77.69
CA VAL A 174 54.52 -38.56 -78.72
C VAL A 174 56.00 -38.21 -78.92
N VAL A 175 56.45 -37.01 -78.55
CA VAL A 175 57.86 -36.59 -78.65
C VAL A 175 58.69 -37.06 -77.44
N GLU A 176 58.05 -37.45 -76.34
CA GLU A 176 58.70 -37.97 -75.12
C GLU A 176 58.69 -39.51 -75.02
N ALA A 177 58.19 -40.23 -76.03
CA ALA A 177 58.17 -41.69 -76.12
C ALA A 177 59.13 -42.18 -77.22
#